data_AF-A0A955BXT8-F1
#
_entry.id   AF-A0A955BXT8-F1
#
_cell.length_a   1.000
_cell.length_b   1.000
_cell.length_c   1.000
_cell.angle_alpha   90.00
_cell.angle_beta   90.00
_cell.angle_gamma   90.00
#
_symmetry.space_group_name_H-M   'P 1'
#
loop_
_entity.id
_entity.type
_entity.pdbx_description
1 polymer ?
#
loop_
_entity_poly.entity_id
_entity_poly.type
_entity_poly.pdbx_seq_one_letter_code
_entity_poly.pdbx_strand_id
1 'polypeptide(L)'
;MHAQSLRWIRLSLSWSALAVVGLYGAAAAEEHLSDYIRPLVGTHGEGNTYPGPSAPFGMVQLSPDTERDLWETASGYEYSDPSIMGFSLTHLS
;
A
#
# COMPACT_ATOMS: atom_id res chain seq x y z
N MET A 1 37.92 25.83 41.38
CA MET A 1 37.34 26.16 40.07
C MET A 1 37.17 24.96 39.11
N HIS A 2 37.76 23.78 39.35
CA HIS A 2 37.70 22.64 38.41
C HIS A 2 36.37 21.83 38.41
N ALA A 3 35.63 21.78 39.51
CA ALA A 3 34.44 20.91 39.64
C ALA A 3 33.21 21.35 38.81
N GLN A 4 33.12 22.63 38.43
CA GLN A 4 31.99 23.17 37.68
C GLN A 4 32.00 22.71 36.21
N SER A 5 33.18 22.61 35.59
CA SER A 5 33.34 22.21 34.19
C SER A 5 32.87 20.78 33.89
N LEU A 6 33.10 19.84 34.83
CA LEU A 6 32.71 18.44 34.71
C LEU A 6 31.19 18.23 34.77
N ARG A 7 30.46 19.13 35.45
CA ARG A 7 28.99 19.09 35.53
C ARG A 7 28.34 19.47 34.21
N TRP A 8 28.92 20.43 33.49
CA TRP A 8 28.42 20.87 32.17
C TRP A 8 28.72 19.84 31.07
N ILE A 9 29.88 19.17 31.12
CA ILE A 9 30.24 18.08 30.20
C ILE A 9 29.32 16.86 30.42
N ARG A 10 29.04 16.51 31.67
CA ARG A 10 28.11 15.40 31.98
C ARG A 10 26.68 15.72 31.56
N LEU A 11 26.24 16.98 31.68
CA LEU A 11 24.93 17.39 31.18
C LEU A 11 24.86 17.30 29.65
N SER A 12 25.87 17.77 28.91
CA SER A 12 25.84 17.75 27.45
C SER A 12 25.84 16.32 26.90
N LEU A 13 26.64 15.41 27.47
CA LEU A 13 26.64 13.99 27.09
C LEU A 13 25.27 13.30 27.33
N SER A 14 24.60 13.61 28.43
CA SER A 14 23.26 13.07 28.72
C SER A 14 22.20 13.57 27.73
N TRP A 15 22.27 14.84 27.32
CA TRP A 15 21.37 15.40 26.31
C TRP A 15 21.66 14.83 24.91
N SER A 16 22.92 14.59 24.56
CA SER A 16 23.29 13.91 23.31
C SER A 16 22.76 12.47 23.28
N ALA A 17 22.87 11.73 24.39
CA ALA A 17 22.33 10.37 24.47
C ALA A 17 20.80 10.33 24.30
N LEU A 18 20.08 11.29 24.89
CA LEU A 18 18.63 11.41 24.72
C LEU A 18 18.23 11.70 23.26
N ALA A 19 18.97 12.58 22.58
CA ALA A 19 18.73 12.92 21.17
C ALA A 19 18.96 11.72 20.24
N VAL A 20 19.99 10.90 20.53
CA VAL A 20 20.27 9.68 19.77
C VAL A 20 19.14 8.66 19.95
N VAL A 21 18.62 8.47 21.16
CA VAL A 21 17.48 7.56 21.42
C VAL A 21 16.20 8.04 20.71
N GLY A 22 15.95 9.35 20.71
CA GLY A 22 14.82 9.95 19.97
C GLY A 22 14.90 9.76 18.45
N LEU A 23 16.12 9.73 17.88
CA LEU A 23 16.35 9.47 16.45
C LEU A 23 16.04 8.01 16.05
N TYR A 24 16.27 7.04 16.94
CA TYR A 24 16.02 5.62 16.67
C TYR A 24 14.59 5.17 17.04
N GLY A 25 13.85 5.95 17.83
CA GLY A 25 12.53 5.57 18.34
C GLY A 25 11.33 5.91 17.45
N ALA A 26 11.53 6.62 16.33
CA ALA A 26 10.44 7.17 15.53
C ALA A 26 10.27 6.45 14.18
N ALA A 27 9.89 5.17 14.21
CA ALA A 27 9.36 4.46 13.03
C ALA A 27 8.58 3.20 13.44
N ALA A 28 7.49 3.34 14.20
CA ALA A 28 6.47 2.31 14.22
C ALA A 28 5.59 2.51 12.98
N ALA A 29 5.56 1.53 12.08
CA ALA A 29 4.66 1.57 10.93
C ALA A 29 3.21 1.51 11.43
N GLU A 30 2.39 2.47 10.99
CA GLU A 30 0.95 2.41 11.21
C GLU A 30 0.38 1.30 10.34
N GLU A 31 -0.33 0.35 10.96
CA GLU A 31 -0.97 -0.75 10.24
C GLU A 31 -2.33 -0.27 9.72
N HIS A 32 -2.54 -0.31 8.41
CA HIS A 32 -3.78 0.13 7.80
C HIS A 32 -4.66 -1.07 7.43
N LEU A 33 -5.98 -0.96 7.62
CA LEU A 33 -6.91 -2.02 7.22
C LEU A 33 -6.83 -2.35 5.71
N SER A 34 -6.40 -1.39 4.88
CA SER A 34 -6.15 -1.60 3.46
C SER A 34 -5.06 -2.62 3.17
N ASP A 35 -4.12 -2.84 4.09
CA ASP A 35 -2.99 -3.76 3.91
C ASP A 35 -3.44 -5.23 3.86
N TYR A 36 -4.65 -5.51 4.35
CA TYR A 36 -5.28 -6.83 4.29
C TYR A 36 -5.97 -7.14 2.95
N ILE A 37 -6.20 -6.12 2.11
CA ILE A 37 -6.97 -6.28 0.87
C ILE A 37 -6.07 -6.87 -0.23
N ARG A 38 -6.58 -7.89 -0.93
CA ARG A 38 -5.88 -8.54 -2.05
C ARG A 38 -6.72 -8.44 -3.33
N PRO A 39 -6.58 -7.37 -4.14
CA PRO A 39 -7.39 -7.14 -5.34
C PRO A 39 -7.29 -8.21 -6.43
N LEU A 40 -6.25 -9.03 -6.40
CA LEU A 40 -6.06 -10.12 -7.37
C LEU A 40 -6.84 -11.40 -7.00
N VAL A 41 -7.36 -11.51 -5.77
CA VAL A 41 -8.15 -12.68 -5.37
C VAL A 41 -9.50 -12.65 -6.09
N GLY A 42 -9.78 -13.71 -6.85
CA GLY A 42 -11.01 -13.80 -7.65
C GLY A 42 -10.85 -13.29 -9.10
N THR A 43 -9.63 -12.95 -9.52
CA THR A 43 -9.34 -12.52 -10.91
C THR A 43 -8.96 -13.66 -11.85
N HIS A 44 -8.91 -14.89 -11.34
CA HIS A 44 -8.63 -16.10 -12.12
C HIS A 44 -9.85 -17.03 -12.07
N GLY A 45 -10.27 -17.53 -13.24
CA GLY A 45 -11.41 -18.45 -13.34
C GLY A 45 -12.75 -17.72 -13.13
N GLU A 46 -13.74 -18.40 -12.53
CA GLU A 46 -15.13 -17.92 -12.50
C GLU A 46 -15.41 -16.74 -11.55
N GLY A 47 -14.41 -16.25 -10.82
CA GLY A 47 -14.60 -15.17 -9.85
C GLY A 47 -15.05 -13.85 -10.48
N ASN A 48 -14.56 -13.55 -11.69
CA ASN A 48 -14.95 -12.35 -12.44
C ASN A 48 -14.86 -11.05 -11.63
N THR A 49 -13.76 -10.88 -10.89
CA THR A 49 -13.42 -9.59 -10.25
C THR A 49 -12.40 -8.83 -11.09
N TYR A 50 -12.19 -7.54 -10.80
CA TYR A 50 -11.17 -6.73 -11.47
C TYR A 50 -10.19 -6.13 -10.44
N PRO A 51 -8.89 -6.02 -10.74
CA PRO A 51 -7.87 -5.57 -9.77
C PRO A 51 -7.69 -4.05 -9.71
N GLY A 52 -8.34 -3.30 -10.61
CA GLY A 52 -8.19 -1.86 -10.72
C GLY A 52 -8.76 -1.05 -9.54
N PRO A 53 -8.22 0.16 -9.28
CA PRO A 53 -8.74 1.03 -8.23
C PRO A 53 -10.19 1.46 -8.44
N SER A 54 -10.96 1.41 -7.36
CA SER A 54 -12.30 1.98 -7.24
C SER A 54 -12.53 2.52 -5.83
N ALA A 55 -13.23 3.65 -5.71
CA ALA A 55 -13.72 4.11 -4.42
C ALA A 55 -14.90 3.23 -3.97
N PRO A 56 -15.17 3.09 -2.67
CA PRO A 56 -16.36 2.38 -2.20
C PRO A 56 -17.62 2.94 -2.87
N PHE A 57 -18.32 2.11 -3.65
CA PHE A 57 -19.51 2.48 -4.42
C PHE A 57 -19.30 3.61 -5.45
N GLY A 58 -18.06 3.79 -5.92
CA GLY A 58 -17.69 4.82 -6.89
C GLY A 58 -18.21 4.54 -8.30
N MET A 59 -18.43 5.62 -9.07
CA MET A 59 -18.88 5.53 -10.47
C MET A 59 -17.78 5.10 -11.45
N VAL A 60 -16.51 5.23 -11.07
CA VAL A 60 -15.35 4.93 -11.91
C VAL A 60 -14.63 3.72 -11.35
N GLN A 61 -14.43 2.71 -12.20
CA GLN A 61 -13.63 1.52 -11.94
C GLN A 61 -12.50 1.51 -12.98
N LEU A 62 -11.38 2.18 -12.70
CA LEU A 62 -10.25 2.21 -13.63
C LEU A 62 -9.48 0.88 -13.50
N SER A 63 -9.48 0.02 -14.51
CA SER A 63 -8.84 -1.31 -14.46
C SER A 63 -8.24 -1.71 -15.81
N PRO A 64 -7.19 -2.57 -15.83
CA PRO A 64 -6.72 -3.19 -17.07
C PRO A 64 -7.75 -4.16 -17.65
N ASP A 65 -7.82 -4.20 -18.99
CA ASP A 65 -8.54 -5.21 -19.76
C ASP A 65 -7.54 -6.21 -20.37
N THR A 66 -7.79 -7.51 -20.26
CA THR A 66 -7.02 -8.57 -20.92
C THR A 66 -7.82 -9.23 -22.05
N GLU A 67 -9.13 -9.35 -21.88
CA GLU A 67 -10.09 -9.89 -22.84
C GLU A 67 -11.46 -9.24 -22.61
N ARG A 68 -12.28 -9.06 -23.65
CA ARG A 68 -13.54 -8.31 -23.58
C ARG A 68 -14.75 -9.05 -24.17
N ASP A 69 -14.52 -10.11 -24.92
CA ASP A 69 -15.58 -10.75 -25.72
C ASP A 69 -16.00 -12.14 -25.18
N LEU A 70 -15.44 -12.57 -24.04
CA LEU A 70 -15.72 -13.86 -23.40
C LEU A 70 -16.57 -13.73 -22.14
N TRP A 71 -17.46 -14.71 -21.93
CA TRP A 71 -18.30 -14.77 -20.72
C TRP A 71 -17.46 -15.06 -19.46
N GLU A 72 -16.41 -15.86 -19.64
CA GLU A 72 -15.46 -16.27 -18.62
C GLU A 72 -14.61 -15.12 -18.09
N THR A 73 -14.57 -13.99 -18.81
CA THR A 73 -13.86 -12.75 -18.44
C THR A 73 -14.85 -11.59 -18.38
N ALA A 74 -15.98 -11.79 -17.71
CA ALA A 74 -17.06 -10.79 -17.63
C ALA A 74 -16.62 -9.47 -16.98
N SER A 75 -15.59 -9.51 -16.13
CA SER A 75 -14.98 -8.32 -15.52
C SER A 75 -13.98 -7.60 -16.43
N GLY A 76 -13.64 -8.16 -17.59
CA GLY A 76 -12.62 -7.63 -18.50
C GLY A 76 -11.18 -8.04 -18.17
N TYR A 77 -10.92 -8.69 -17.02
CA TYR A 77 -9.57 -9.08 -16.60
C TYR A 77 -9.50 -10.55 -16.17
N GLU A 78 -8.53 -11.29 -16.72
CA GLU A 78 -8.21 -12.67 -16.36
C GLU A 78 -6.73 -12.79 -16.00
N TYR A 79 -6.42 -13.21 -14.77
CA TYR A 79 -5.06 -13.23 -14.21
C TYR A 79 -4.07 -14.06 -15.02
N SER A 80 -4.55 -15.11 -15.69
CA SER A 80 -3.70 -16.00 -16.48
C SER A 80 -3.35 -15.45 -17.87
N ASP A 81 -4.00 -14.38 -18.31
CA ASP A 81 -3.68 -13.74 -19.59
C ASP A 81 -2.36 -12.96 -19.49
N PRO A 82 -1.35 -13.26 -20.34
CA PRO A 82 -0.07 -12.58 -20.30
C PRO A 82 -0.10 -11.18 -20.94
N SER A 83 -1.22 -10.75 -21.52
CA SER A 83 -1.34 -9.53 -22.31
C SER A 83 -2.42 -8.57 -21.78
N ILE A 84 -2.17 -7.27 -21.93
CA ILE A 84 -3.12 -6.21 -21.58
C ILE A 84 -3.50 -5.50 -22.87
N MET A 85 -4.81 -5.43 -23.14
CA MET A 85 -5.37 -4.70 -24.28
C MET A 85 -5.37 -3.18 -24.03
N GLY A 86 -5.66 -2.77 -22.79
CA GLY A 86 -5.74 -1.37 -22.41
C GLY A 86 -6.28 -1.17 -21.00
N PHE A 87 -6.75 0.05 -20.72
CA PHE A 87 -7.37 0.41 -19.45
C PHE A 87 -8.71 1.07 -19.74
N SER A 88 -9.78 0.56 -19.14
CA SER A 88 -11.12 1.12 -19.26
C SER A 88 -11.61 1.69 -17.93
N LEU A 89 -12.75 2.41 -17.94
CA LEU A 89 -13.23 3.20 -16.79
C LEU A 89 -14.44 2.60 -16.08
N THR A 90 -15.02 1.53 -16.63
CA THR A 90 -16.28 0.95 -16.16
C THR A 90 -16.22 -0.57 -16.27
N HIS A 91 -16.37 -1.26 -15.15
CA HIS A 91 -16.29 -2.72 -15.04
C HIS A 91 -17.40 -3.24 -14.13
N LEU A 92 -17.82 -4.48 -14.35
CA LEU A 92 -18.72 -5.20 -13.46
C LEU A 92 -17.92 -6.18 -12.58
N SER A 93 -18.30 -6.31 -11.31
CA SER A 93 -17.78 -7.28 -10.36
C SER A 93 -18.91 -7.89 -9.55
#